data_AF-A0A436BIS6-F1
#
_entry.id   AF-A0A436BIS6-F1
#
_cell.length_a   1.000
_cell.length_b   1.000
_cell.length_c   1.000
_cell.angle_alpha   90.00
_cell.angle_beta   90.00
_cell.angle_gamma   90.00
#
_symmetry.space_group_name_H-M   'P 1'
#
loop_
_entity.id
_entity.type
_entity.pdbx_description
1 polymer ?
#
loop_
_entity_poly.entity_id
_entity_poly.type
_entity_poly.pdbx_seq_one_letter_code
_entity_poly.pdbx_strand_id
1 'polypeptide(L)'
;MAPTLQRYIILALLIAIAAAAWTLLVWQQMGMDADMRMEMYALTMGMKAPLFLAIWMIMMIAMMFPTAAPMILTFHQVQAGKQSRGETFVSSWVFVAGYMLVWGVMGFIAFAGAAGAEMLAGHVGLSAATAARIGGALLMIGGAYQLSPLKDLCLAKCRTPIGFILTSWRDGYGGAVRMGLEHGLFCLGCCWLLFLALFPLGIMNVAAMAVVTLLIFAEKTLPSGGGIAKVSGIALLLYGAAVLVFPQALPTFQQVGAMTMN
;
A
#
# COMPACT_ATOMS: atom_id res chain seq x y z
N MET A 1 -25.48 -6.95 23.00
CA MET A 1 -24.98 -7.70 21.82
C MET A 1 -23.67 -8.35 22.24
N ALA A 2 -23.46 -9.65 21.98
CA ALA A 2 -22.25 -10.33 22.44
C ALA A 2 -21.00 -9.70 21.79
N PRO A 3 -19.92 -9.41 22.55
CA PRO A 3 -18.70 -8.77 22.02
C PRO A 3 -18.03 -9.57 20.89
N THR A 4 -18.33 -10.86 20.79
CA THR A 4 -17.90 -11.74 19.68
C THR A 4 -18.63 -11.43 18.37
N LEU A 5 -19.93 -11.13 18.39
CA LEU A 5 -20.71 -10.83 17.19
C LEU A 5 -20.26 -9.54 16.51
N GLN A 6 -20.04 -8.47 17.28
CA GLN A 6 -19.55 -7.20 16.73
C GLN A 6 -18.16 -7.33 16.09
N ARG A 7 -17.28 -8.15 16.68
CA ARG A 7 -15.97 -8.47 16.10
C ARG A 7 -16.10 -9.11 14.72
N TYR A 8 -17.00 -10.08 14.57
CA TYR A 8 -17.24 -10.72 13.27
C TYR A 8 -17.86 -9.76 12.25
N ILE A 9 -18.76 -8.89 12.68
CA ILE A 9 -19.36 -7.86 11.81
C ILE A 9 -18.28 -6.91 11.27
N ILE A 10 -17.41 -6.38 12.13
CA ILE A 10 -16.34 -5.46 11.69
C ILE A 10 -15.38 -6.15 10.73
N LEU A 11 -14.99 -7.38 11.04
CA LEU A 11 -14.12 -8.16 10.17
C LEU A 11 -14.79 -8.41 8.80
N ALA A 12 -16.05 -8.82 8.80
CA ALA A 12 -16.83 -9.04 7.58
C ALA A 12 -16.96 -7.76 6.75
N LEU A 13 -17.19 -6.61 7.38
CA LEU A 13 -17.26 -5.32 6.70
C LEU A 13 -15.91 -4.94 6.07
N LEU A 14 -14.79 -5.07 6.80
CA LEU A 14 -13.47 -4.78 6.27
C LEU A 14 -13.13 -5.67 5.06
N ILE A 15 -13.43 -6.96 5.15
CA ILE A 15 -13.21 -7.92 4.06
C ILE A 15 -14.13 -7.62 2.88
N ALA A 16 -15.41 -7.34 3.11
CA ALA A 16 -16.38 -7.04 2.05
C ALA A 16 -15.99 -5.76 1.28
N ILE A 17 -15.58 -4.71 2.00
CA ILE A 17 -15.13 -3.46 1.38
C ILE A 17 -13.84 -3.69 0.58
N ALA A 18 -12.87 -4.44 1.13
CA ALA A 18 -11.63 -4.78 0.42
C ALA A 18 -11.91 -5.62 -0.84
N ALA A 19 -12.81 -6.60 -0.75
CA ALA A 19 -13.21 -7.45 -1.87
C ALA A 19 -13.93 -6.64 -2.95
N ALA A 20 -14.84 -5.73 -2.57
CA ALA A 20 -15.49 -4.82 -3.52
C ALA A 20 -14.48 -3.94 -4.24
N ALA A 21 -13.49 -3.38 -3.51
CA ALA A 21 -12.42 -2.59 -4.10
C ALA A 21 -11.55 -3.41 -5.06
N TRP A 22 -11.18 -4.64 -4.71
CA TRP A 22 -10.48 -5.56 -5.62
C TRP A 22 -11.28 -5.86 -6.89
N THR A 23 -12.57 -6.18 -6.75
CA THR A 23 -13.46 -6.45 -7.88
C THR A 23 -13.51 -5.26 -8.83
N LEU A 24 -13.62 -4.04 -8.31
CA LEU A 24 -13.61 -2.82 -9.13
C LEU A 24 -12.30 -2.66 -9.90
N LEU A 25 -11.15 -2.86 -9.25
CA LEU A 25 -9.83 -2.75 -9.88
C LEU A 25 -9.61 -3.82 -10.96
N VAL A 26 -10.03 -5.05 -10.70
CA VAL A 26 -9.97 -6.16 -11.68
C VAL A 26 -10.89 -5.87 -12.87
N TRP A 27 -12.12 -5.44 -12.60
CA TRP A 27 -13.10 -5.13 -13.63
C TRP A 27 -12.63 -3.98 -14.53
N GLN A 28 -12.08 -2.92 -13.94
CA GLN A 28 -11.46 -1.82 -14.67
C GLN A 28 -10.32 -2.32 -15.57
N GLN A 29 -9.46 -3.21 -15.08
CA GLN A 29 -8.37 -3.78 -15.88
C GLN A 29 -8.88 -4.64 -17.06
N MET A 30 -9.96 -5.40 -16.86
CA MET A 30 -10.53 -6.29 -17.89
C MET A 30 -11.30 -5.54 -18.97
N GLY A 31 -11.94 -4.41 -18.63
CA GLY A 31 -12.79 -3.64 -19.53
C GLY A 31 -12.06 -2.65 -20.45
N MET A 32 -10.73 -2.54 -20.36
CA MET A 32 -9.97 -1.62 -21.21
C MET A 32 -9.31 -2.32 -22.40
N ASP A 33 -9.45 -1.70 -23.56
CA ASP A 33 -8.70 -2.02 -24.77
C ASP A 33 -7.20 -1.75 -24.58
N ALA A 34 -6.38 -2.35 -25.46
CA ALA A 34 -4.92 -2.32 -25.36
C ALA A 34 -4.33 -0.91 -25.24
N ASP A 35 -4.90 0.07 -25.94
CA ASP A 35 -4.45 1.47 -25.95
C ASP A 35 -4.70 2.17 -24.59
N MET A 36 -5.92 2.03 -24.05
CA MET A 36 -6.25 2.56 -22.72
C MET A 36 -5.47 1.88 -21.59
N ARG A 37 -5.13 0.59 -21.75
CA ARG A 37 -4.28 -0.11 -20.78
C ARG A 37 -2.91 0.56 -20.70
N MET A 38 -2.32 0.92 -21.83
CA MET A 38 -1.00 1.57 -21.89
C MET A 38 -0.95 2.91 -21.16
N GLU A 39 -1.96 3.77 -21.36
CA GLU A 39 -2.08 5.01 -20.60
C GLU A 39 -2.25 4.77 -19.10
N MET A 40 -2.95 3.71 -18.71
CA MET A 40 -3.16 3.38 -17.30
C MET A 40 -1.91 2.83 -16.58
N TYR A 41 -0.90 2.40 -17.34
CA TYR A 41 0.42 2.04 -16.81
C TYR A 41 1.39 3.22 -16.71
N ALA A 42 1.02 4.41 -17.20
CA ALA A 42 1.75 5.63 -16.92
C ALA A 42 1.87 5.85 -15.40
N LEU A 43 2.87 6.62 -14.96
CA LEU A 43 3.12 6.83 -13.53
C LEU A 43 1.93 7.57 -12.87
N THR A 44 1.30 8.49 -13.60
CA THR A 44 0.06 9.18 -13.20
C THR A 44 -1.21 8.44 -13.64
N MET A 45 -1.06 7.24 -14.23
CA MET A 45 -2.13 6.46 -14.85
C MET A 45 -2.90 7.23 -15.95
N GLY A 46 -2.29 8.26 -16.55
CA GLY A 46 -2.93 9.13 -17.56
C GLY A 46 -4.00 10.07 -17.01
N MET A 47 -4.11 10.20 -15.68
CA MET A 47 -5.23 10.88 -15.03
C MET A 47 -4.81 12.15 -14.30
N LYS A 48 -5.77 13.07 -14.13
CA LYS A 48 -5.62 14.25 -13.28
C LYS A 48 -5.68 13.86 -11.80
N ALA A 49 -5.09 14.70 -10.94
CA ALA A 49 -4.95 14.47 -9.50
C ALA A 49 -6.22 13.94 -8.79
N PRO A 50 -7.44 14.50 -9.00
CA PRO A 50 -8.61 14.02 -8.27
C PRO A 50 -8.96 12.56 -8.55
N LEU A 51 -8.85 12.13 -9.81
CA LEU A 51 -9.18 10.76 -10.22
C LEU A 51 -8.08 9.78 -9.83
N PHE A 52 -6.80 10.20 -9.97
CA PHE A 52 -5.66 9.44 -9.44
C PHE A 52 -5.83 9.18 -7.95
N LEU A 53 -6.18 10.20 -7.16
CA LEU A 53 -6.37 10.05 -5.72
C LEU A 53 -7.56 9.15 -5.39
N ALA A 54 -8.65 9.21 -6.15
CA ALA A 54 -9.79 8.31 -5.95
C ALA A 54 -9.37 6.84 -6.16
N ILE A 55 -8.68 6.54 -7.26
CA ILE A 55 -8.21 5.17 -7.56
C ILE A 55 -7.13 4.73 -6.59
N TRP A 56 -6.21 5.63 -6.21
CA TRP A 56 -5.22 5.39 -5.18
C TRP A 56 -5.89 4.98 -3.86
N MET A 57 -6.94 5.68 -3.44
CA MET A 57 -7.67 5.34 -2.22
C MET A 57 -8.38 3.99 -2.33
N ILE A 58 -8.98 3.66 -3.48
CA ILE A 58 -9.56 2.33 -3.73
C ILE A 58 -8.49 1.24 -3.63
N MET A 59 -7.31 1.47 -4.22
CA MET A 59 -6.16 0.57 -4.12
C MET A 59 -5.71 0.38 -2.67
N MET A 60 -5.57 1.47 -1.90
CA MET A 60 -5.18 1.39 -0.50
C MET A 60 -6.21 0.66 0.34
N ILE A 61 -7.50 0.85 0.08
CA ILE A 61 -8.57 0.08 0.73
C ILE A 61 -8.44 -1.41 0.41
N ALA A 62 -8.30 -1.76 -0.88
CA ALA A 62 -8.19 -3.14 -1.35
C ALA A 62 -7.00 -3.88 -0.69
N MET A 63 -5.85 -3.21 -0.62
CA MET A 63 -4.61 -3.84 -0.16
C MET A 63 -4.45 -3.76 1.37
N MET A 64 -4.83 -2.65 2.00
CA MET A 64 -4.43 -2.38 3.39
C MET A 64 -5.47 -2.75 4.44
N PHE A 65 -6.77 -2.75 4.12
CA PHE A 65 -7.82 -3.11 5.09
C PHE A 65 -7.63 -4.51 5.68
N PRO A 66 -7.30 -5.56 4.89
CA PRO A 66 -7.01 -6.88 5.44
C PRO A 66 -5.83 -6.86 6.43
N THR A 67 -4.81 -6.04 6.14
CA THR A 67 -3.60 -5.96 6.96
C THR A 67 -3.78 -5.16 8.25
N ALA A 68 -4.72 -4.19 8.26
CA ALA A 68 -5.04 -3.35 9.41
C ALA A 68 -6.11 -3.99 10.31
N ALA A 69 -6.80 -5.04 9.85
CA ALA A 69 -7.89 -5.68 10.57
C ALA A 69 -7.53 -6.11 12.01
N PRO A 70 -6.37 -6.73 12.30
CA PRO A 70 -6.01 -7.10 13.67
C PRO A 70 -6.01 -5.90 14.62
N MET A 71 -5.44 -4.78 14.18
CA MET A 71 -5.37 -3.54 14.96
C MET A 71 -6.74 -2.89 15.17
N ILE A 72 -7.56 -2.82 14.11
CA ILE A 72 -8.92 -2.24 14.17
C ILE A 72 -9.79 -3.05 15.14
N LEU A 73 -9.70 -4.38 15.11
CA LEU A 73 -10.44 -5.25 16.02
C LEU A 73 -9.98 -5.10 17.46
N THR A 74 -8.67 -4.97 17.72
CA THR A 74 -8.15 -4.70 19.07
C THR A 74 -8.62 -3.34 19.59
N PHE A 75 -8.56 -2.28 18.77
CA PHE A 75 -9.10 -0.96 19.13
C PHE A 75 -10.59 -1.04 19.49
N HIS A 76 -11.39 -1.74 18.68
CA HIS A 76 -12.80 -1.94 18.96
C HIS A 76 -13.05 -2.69 20.28
N GLN A 77 -12.28 -3.75 20.57
CA GLN A 77 -12.44 -4.52 21.81
C GLN A 77 -12.22 -3.66 23.06
N VAL A 78 -11.21 -2.79 23.04
CA VAL A 78 -10.94 -1.86 24.15
C VAL A 78 -12.10 -0.87 24.30
N GLN A 79 -12.60 -0.31 23.20
CA GLN A 79 -13.73 0.63 23.25
C GLN A 79 -15.04 -0.02 23.69
N ALA A 80 -15.33 -1.24 23.25
CA ALA A 80 -16.49 -1.99 23.71
C ALA A 80 -16.42 -2.26 25.23
N GLY A 81 -15.23 -2.57 25.75
CA GLY A 81 -14.99 -2.73 27.18
C GLY A 81 -15.11 -1.43 28.00
N LYS A 82 -14.88 -0.27 27.37
CA LYS A 82 -15.14 1.06 27.96
C LYS A 82 -16.63 1.39 27.96
N GLN A 83 -17.34 1.10 26.86
CA GLN A 83 -18.78 1.28 26.76
C GLN A 83 -19.53 0.49 27.85
N SER A 84 -19.12 -0.76 28.12
CA SER A 84 -19.72 -1.56 29.20
C SER A 84 -19.49 -0.98 30.61
N ARG A 85 -18.52 -0.08 30.78
CA ARG A 85 -18.23 0.63 32.04
C ARG A 85 -18.86 2.02 32.11
N GLY A 86 -19.66 2.41 31.10
CA GLY A 86 -20.26 3.74 31.02
C GLY A 86 -19.29 4.86 30.61
N GLU A 87 -18.10 4.50 30.11
CA GLU A 87 -17.12 5.47 29.59
C GLU A 87 -17.45 5.89 28.15
N THR A 88 -16.81 6.97 27.69
CA THR A 88 -16.98 7.51 26.33
C THR A 88 -16.58 6.49 25.28
N PHE A 89 -17.56 6.05 24.47
CA PHE A 89 -17.35 5.16 23.34
C PHE A 89 -17.00 5.95 22.07
N VAL A 90 -15.96 5.51 21.35
CA VAL A 90 -15.61 6.03 20.02
C VAL A 90 -15.65 4.89 19.02
N SER A 91 -16.35 5.09 17.91
CA SER A 91 -16.46 4.09 16.86
C SER A 91 -15.13 3.88 16.11
N SER A 92 -14.89 2.65 15.67
CA SER A 92 -13.69 2.25 14.93
C SER A 92 -13.48 3.02 13.63
N TRP A 93 -14.53 3.57 13.01
CA TRP A 93 -14.39 4.35 11.78
C TRP A 93 -13.52 5.60 11.97
N VAL A 94 -13.50 6.18 13.18
CA VAL A 94 -12.70 7.39 13.48
C VAL A 94 -11.20 7.06 13.42
N PHE A 95 -10.82 5.91 13.96
CA PHE A 95 -9.46 5.38 13.83
C PHE A 95 -9.11 5.08 12.37
N VAL A 96 -10.02 4.42 11.64
CA VAL A 96 -9.82 4.09 10.21
C VAL A 96 -9.70 5.36 9.36
N ALA A 97 -10.43 6.43 9.68
CA ALA A 97 -10.32 7.72 9.00
C ALA A 97 -8.93 8.32 9.19
N GLY A 98 -8.41 8.36 10.43
CA GLY A 98 -7.03 8.79 10.71
C GLY A 98 -6.00 7.97 9.95
N TYR A 99 -6.17 6.64 9.90
CA TYR A 99 -5.33 5.74 9.13
C TYR A 99 -5.36 6.05 7.61
N MET A 100 -6.56 6.27 7.05
CA MET A 100 -6.73 6.56 5.63
C MET A 100 -6.25 7.96 5.23
N LEU A 101 -6.22 8.92 6.16
CA LEU A 101 -5.61 10.23 5.91
C LEU A 101 -4.12 10.11 5.59
N VAL A 102 -3.37 9.22 6.27
CA VAL A 102 -1.95 8.99 5.96
C VAL A 102 -1.78 8.48 4.54
N TRP A 103 -2.60 7.52 4.13
CA TRP A 103 -2.58 6.98 2.77
C TRP A 103 -3.02 8.01 1.72
N GLY A 104 -3.98 8.87 2.04
CA GLY A 104 -4.39 9.98 1.18
C GLY A 104 -3.24 10.97 0.96
N VAL A 105 -2.57 11.41 2.03
CA VAL A 105 -1.39 12.28 1.94
C VAL A 105 -0.28 11.62 1.12
N MET A 106 -0.02 10.32 1.33
CA MET A 106 0.95 9.59 0.51
C MET A 106 0.53 9.55 -0.97
N GLY A 107 -0.77 9.48 -1.26
CA GLY A 107 -1.30 9.56 -2.62
C GLY A 107 -0.99 10.88 -3.30
N PHE A 108 -1.09 12.01 -2.58
CA PHE A 108 -0.67 13.31 -3.12
C PHE A 108 0.83 13.35 -3.42
N ILE A 109 1.66 12.81 -2.53
CA ILE A 109 3.11 12.73 -2.72
C ILE A 109 3.44 11.85 -3.93
N ALA A 110 2.78 10.69 -4.03
CA ALA A 110 2.93 9.75 -5.13
C ALA A 110 2.54 10.39 -6.47
N PHE A 111 1.41 11.09 -6.52
CA PHE A 111 0.97 11.81 -7.72
C PHE A 111 1.96 12.91 -8.13
N ALA A 112 2.40 13.73 -7.17
CA ALA A 112 3.35 14.81 -7.44
C ALA A 112 4.70 14.25 -7.95
N GLY A 113 5.19 13.16 -7.36
CA GLY A 113 6.39 12.47 -7.81
C GLY A 113 6.23 11.86 -9.21
N ALA A 114 5.09 11.21 -9.47
CA ALA A 114 4.76 10.63 -10.77
C ALA A 114 4.67 11.70 -11.87
N ALA A 115 3.91 12.77 -11.64
CA ALA A 115 3.74 13.86 -12.58
C ALA A 115 5.07 14.59 -12.84
N GLY A 116 5.87 14.82 -11.80
CA GLY A 116 7.20 15.39 -11.93
C GLY A 116 8.16 14.51 -12.73
N ALA A 117 8.12 13.19 -12.51
CA ALA A 117 8.92 12.22 -13.26
C ALA A 117 8.51 12.16 -14.74
N GLU A 118 7.22 12.17 -15.05
CA GLU A 118 6.71 12.21 -16.43
C GLU A 118 7.13 13.50 -17.15
N MET A 119 7.00 14.65 -16.48
CA MET A 119 7.43 15.94 -17.03
C MET A 119 8.93 15.95 -17.33
N LEU A 120 9.76 15.48 -16.39
CA LEU A 120 11.21 15.39 -16.59
C LEU A 120 11.59 14.41 -17.71
N ALA A 121 10.90 13.27 -17.79
CA ALA A 121 11.13 12.28 -18.84
C ALA A 121 10.86 12.85 -20.23
N GLY A 122 9.77 13.63 -20.38
CA GLY A 122 9.43 14.32 -21.62
C GLY A 122 10.44 15.40 -22.03
N HIS A 123 11.04 16.10 -21.05
CA HIS A 123 12.03 17.14 -21.32
C HIS A 123 13.41 16.59 -21.69
N VAL A 124 13.83 15.49 -21.07
CA VAL A 124 15.19 14.92 -21.22
C VAL A 124 15.26 13.86 -22.33
N GLY A 125 14.10 13.39 -22.83
CA GLY A 125 14.05 12.35 -23.87
C GLY A 125 14.61 11.02 -23.37
N LEU A 126 14.22 10.60 -22.16
CA LEU A 126 14.70 9.36 -21.56
C LEU A 126 14.38 8.15 -22.45
N SER A 127 15.41 7.40 -22.85
CA SER A 127 15.20 6.15 -23.56
C SER A 127 14.44 5.13 -22.69
N ALA A 128 13.68 4.23 -23.32
CA ALA A 128 13.00 3.12 -22.65
C ALA A 128 13.94 2.30 -21.75
N ALA A 129 15.16 2.06 -22.22
CA ALA A 129 16.18 1.34 -21.46
C ALA A 129 16.66 2.12 -20.23
N THR A 130 16.79 3.44 -20.31
CA THR A 130 17.16 4.27 -19.15
C THR A 130 16.05 4.30 -18.12
N ALA A 131 14.80 4.49 -18.54
CA ALA A 131 13.63 4.46 -17.65
C ALA A 131 13.50 3.12 -16.93
N ALA A 132 13.70 2.01 -17.65
CA ALA A 132 13.70 0.67 -17.07
C ALA A 132 14.84 0.46 -16.05
N ARG A 133 16.05 0.97 -16.33
CA ARG A 133 17.16 0.92 -15.36
C ARG A 133 16.88 1.74 -14.10
N ILE A 134 16.23 2.89 -14.22
CA ILE A 134 15.76 3.66 -13.06
C ILE A 134 14.76 2.79 -12.26
N GLY A 135 13.85 2.10 -12.94
CA GLY A 135 12.95 1.14 -12.31
C GLY A 135 13.67 0.01 -11.57
N GLY A 136 14.73 -0.55 -12.17
CA GLY A 136 15.61 -1.54 -11.53
C GLY A 136 16.29 -0.99 -10.27
N ALA A 137 16.77 0.25 -10.31
CA ALA A 137 17.35 0.92 -9.15
C ALA A 137 16.31 1.14 -8.03
N LEU A 138 15.07 1.52 -8.37
CA LEU A 138 13.98 1.66 -7.39
C LEU A 138 13.63 0.32 -6.73
N LEU A 139 13.61 -0.78 -7.50
CA LEU A 139 13.43 -2.13 -6.97
C LEU A 139 14.56 -2.52 -6.01
N MET A 140 15.81 -2.19 -6.34
CA MET A 140 16.94 -2.42 -5.46
C MET A 140 16.86 -1.59 -4.17
N ILE A 141 16.46 -0.31 -4.25
CA ILE A 141 16.24 0.53 -3.06
C ILE A 141 15.15 -0.08 -2.18
N GLY A 142 14.07 -0.57 -2.78
CA GLY A 142 13.02 -1.27 -2.04
C GLY A 142 13.50 -2.57 -1.39
N GLY A 143 14.30 -3.36 -2.10
CA GLY A 143 14.93 -4.56 -1.55
C GLY A 143 15.91 -4.28 -0.42
N ALA A 144 16.73 -3.22 -0.52
CA ALA A 144 17.63 -2.79 0.54
C ALA A 144 16.84 -2.33 1.79
N TYR A 145 15.73 -1.62 1.58
CA TYR A 145 14.87 -1.20 2.68
C TYR A 145 14.15 -2.37 3.37
N GLN A 146 13.79 -3.41 2.62
CA GLN A 146 13.26 -4.64 3.21
C GLN A 146 14.21 -5.30 4.21
N LEU A 147 15.52 -5.08 4.04
CA LEU A 147 16.56 -5.60 4.92
C LEU A 147 16.99 -4.59 6.00
N SER A 148 16.36 -3.41 6.05
CA SER A 148 16.79 -2.33 6.93
C SER A 148 16.24 -2.47 8.36
N PRO A 149 17.02 -2.07 9.37
CA PRO A 149 16.54 -2.00 10.76
C PRO A 149 15.33 -1.06 10.92
N LEU A 150 15.24 -0.02 10.08
CA LEU A 150 14.12 0.93 10.13
C LEU A 150 12.79 0.24 9.81
N LYS A 151 12.76 -0.61 8.78
CA LYS A 151 11.58 -1.42 8.50
C LYS A 151 11.25 -2.35 9.65
N ASP A 152 12.24 -3.04 10.22
CA ASP A 152 12.02 -3.97 11.33
C ASP A 152 11.37 -3.28 12.53
N LEU A 153 11.78 -2.04 12.84
CA LEU A 153 11.17 -1.23 13.90
C LEU A 153 9.70 -0.89 13.59
N CYS A 154 9.41 -0.43 12.37
CA CYS A 154 8.04 -0.13 11.95
C CYS A 154 7.16 -1.39 11.95
N LEU A 155 7.68 -2.50 11.41
CA LEU A 155 6.98 -3.77 11.30
C LEU A 155 6.68 -4.36 12.69
N ALA A 156 7.61 -4.27 13.64
CA ALA A 156 7.39 -4.71 15.01
C ALA A 156 6.18 -4.00 15.64
N LYS A 157 6.04 -2.68 15.44
CA LYS A 157 4.88 -1.90 15.92
C LYS A 157 3.58 -2.31 15.23
N CYS A 158 3.61 -2.59 13.92
CA CYS A 158 2.43 -3.06 13.19
C CYS A 158 1.97 -4.45 13.63
N ARG A 159 2.89 -5.32 14.07
CA ARG A 159 2.60 -6.72 14.46
C ARG A 159 2.12 -6.89 15.90
N THR A 160 2.24 -5.86 16.74
CA THR A 160 1.86 -5.92 18.16
C THR A 160 0.70 -4.96 18.50
N PRO A 161 -0.56 -5.25 18.10
CA PRO A 161 -1.70 -4.40 18.40
C PRO A 161 -1.86 -4.07 19.89
N ILE A 162 -1.73 -5.06 20.77
CA ILE A 162 -1.87 -4.87 22.22
C ILE A 162 -0.76 -3.96 22.75
N GLY A 163 0.49 -4.18 22.32
CA GLY A 163 1.63 -3.34 22.71
C GLY A 163 1.41 -1.88 22.29
N PHE A 164 0.94 -1.65 21.07
CA PHE A 164 0.61 -0.31 20.59
C PHE A 164 -0.50 0.35 21.43
N ILE A 165 -1.59 -0.37 21.69
CA ILE A 165 -2.68 0.14 22.52
C ILE A 165 -2.19 0.50 23.92
N LEU A 166 -1.41 -0.36 24.57
CA LEU A 166 -0.92 -0.10 25.93
C LEU A 166 0.01 1.12 26.01
N THR A 167 0.80 1.39 24.97
CA THR A 167 1.76 2.52 24.98
C THR A 167 1.20 3.82 24.39
N SER A 168 0.29 3.73 23.43
CA SER A 168 -0.16 4.87 22.62
C SER A 168 -1.65 5.18 22.79
N TRP A 169 -2.36 4.57 23.75
CA TRP A 169 -3.78 4.86 23.97
C TRP A 169 -4.05 6.35 24.21
N ARG A 170 -5.06 6.86 23.53
CA ARG A 170 -5.56 8.23 23.71
C ARG A 170 -7.09 8.19 23.66
N ASP A 171 -7.72 8.76 24.69
CA ASP A 171 -9.17 8.79 24.81
C ASP A 171 -9.83 9.84 23.88
N GLY A 172 -11.13 9.65 23.65
CA GLY A 172 -11.97 10.54 22.86
C GLY A 172 -11.69 10.49 21.35
N TYR A 173 -12.48 11.27 20.60
CA TYR A 173 -12.41 11.32 19.14
C TYR A 173 -11.03 11.76 18.63
N GLY A 174 -10.45 12.80 19.22
CA GLY A 174 -9.10 13.27 18.87
C GLY A 174 -8.02 12.23 19.15
N GLY A 175 -8.16 11.46 20.23
CA GLY A 175 -7.27 10.35 20.55
C GLY A 175 -7.37 9.20 19.53
N ALA A 176 -8.58 8.83 19.13
CA ALA A 176 -8.81 7.82 18.10
C ALA A 176 -8.20 8.22 16.75
N VAL A 177 -8.36 9.49 16.32
CA VAL A 177 -7.73 10.01 15.08
C VAL A 177 -6.21 9.95 15.20
N ARG A 178 -5.63 10.41 16.31
CA ARG A 178 -4.18 10.37 16.54
C ARG A 178 -3.62 8.96 16.50
N MET A 179 -4.30 8.01 17.13
CA MET A 179 -3.90 6.60 17.07
C MET A 179 -4.00 6.03 15.65
N GLY A 180 -5.03 6.40 14.88
CA GLY A 180 -5.16 6.05 13.48
C GLY A 180 -4.01 6.58 12.63
N LEU A 181 -3.66 7.85 12.81
CA LEU A 181 -2.51 8.51 12.15
C LEU A 181 -1.19 7.83 12.51
N GLU A 182 -0.95 7.59 13.80
CA GLU A 182 0.29 6.96 14.29
C GLU A 182 0.44 5.53 13.75
N HIS A 183 -0.63 4.73 13.79
CA HIS A 183 -0.62 3.39 13.19
C HIS A 183 -0.47 3.45 11.66
N GLY A 184 -1.10 4.43 11.01
CA GLY A 184 -0.94 4.68 9.58
C GLY A 184 0.50 5.00 9.21
N LEU A 185 1.22 5.80 10.01
CA LEU A 185 2.63 6.11 9.80
C LEU A 185 3.54 4.90 9.98
N PHE A 186 3.31 4.06 11.00
CA PHE A 186 4.05 2.80 11.14
C PHE A 186 3.77 1.84 9.98
N CYS A 187 2.50 1.77 9.55
CA CYS A 187 2.10 0.97 8.41
C CYS A 187 2.78 1.46 7.13
N LEU A 188 2.75 2.76 6.85
CA LEU A 188 3.45 3.34 5.72
C LEU A 188 4.95 3.06 5.82
N GLY A 189 5.57 3.30 6.98
CA GLY A 189 6.98 3.00 7.22
C GLY A 189 7.33 1.54 6.91
N CYS A 190 6.52 0.57 7.29
CA CYS A 190 6.87 -0.84 7.04
C CYS A 190 6.73 -1.30 5.58
N CYS A 191 5.95 -0.61 4.72
CA CYS A 191 5.66 -1.09 3.37
C CYS A 191 5.76 -0.07 2.22
N TRP A 192 6.01 1.22 2.47
CA TRP A 192 5.99 2.26 1.42
C TRP A 192 6.90 1.95 0.22
N LEU A 193 8.06 1.32 0.45
CA LEU A 193 8.98 0.96 -0.64
C LEU A 193 8.53 -0.27 -1.46
N LEU A 194 7.67 -1.13 -0.91
CA LEU A 194 6.97 -2.15 -1.69
C LEU A 194 5.91 -1.52 -2.59
N PHE A 195 5.28 -0.42 -2.15
CA PHE A 195 4.40 0.36 -3.02
C PHE A 195 5.18 1.12 -4.08
N LEU A 196 6.37 1.65 -3.76
CA LEU A 196 7.23 2.27 -4.77
C LEU A 196 7.65 1.26 -5.85
N ALA A 197 7.86 -0.02 -5.47
CA ALA A 197 8.15 -1.10 -6.41
C ALA A 197 6.99 -1.38 -7.40
N LEU A 198 5.76 -0.97 -7.10
CA LEU A 198 4.65 -1.09 -8.05
C LEU A 198 4.80 -0.16 -9.25
N PHE A 199 5.43 1.01 -9.11
CA PHE A 199 5.63 1.93 -10.23
C PHE A 199 6.41 1.30 -11.39
N PRO A 200 7.62 0.74 -11.20
CA PRO A 200 8.33 0.08 -12.30
C PRO A 200 7.66 -1.21 -12.78
N LEU A 201 6.88 -1.88 -11.92
CA LEU A 201 6.11 -3.09 -12.28
C LEU A 201 4.77 -2.77 -12.98
N GLY A 202 4.39 -1.50 -13.02
CA GLY A 202 3.06 -1.02 -13.38
C GLY A 202 2.17 -0.86 -12.16
N ILE A 203 1.82 0.39 -11.80
CA ILE A 203 1.06 0.69 -10.57
C ILE A 203 -0.32 0.01 -10.56
N MET A 204 -0.91 -0.16 -11.75
CA MET A 204 -2.18 -0.86 -11.96
C MET A 204 -2.02 -2.31 -12.41
N ASN A 205 -0.83 -2.89 -12.29
CA ASN A 205 -0.63 -4.31 -12.51
C ASN A 205 -1.28 -5.09 -11.37
N VAL A 206 -2.52 -5.54 -11.55
CA VAL A 206 -3.29 -6.27 -10.53
C VAL A 206 -2.53 -7.47 -9.97
N ALA A 207 -1.74 -8.18 -10.78
CA ALA A 207 -0.93 -9.30 -10.30
C ALA A 207 0.19 -8.84 -9.36
N ALA A 208 0.91 -7.77 -9.72
CA ALA A 208 1.94 -7.19 -8.85
C ALA A 208 1.33 -6.64 -7.55
N MET A 209 0.18 -5.97 -7.63
CA MET A 209 -0.57 -5.48 -6.46
C MET A 209 -0.98 -6.64 -5.55
N ALA A 210 -1.47 -7.75 -6.11
CA ALA A 210 -1.86 -8.93 -5.34
C ALA A 210 -0.66 -9.54 -4.62
N VAL A 211 0.48 -9.69 -5.31
CA VAL A 211 1.74 -10.17 -4.73
C VAL A 211 2.19 -9.27 -3.58
N VAL A 212 2.25 -7.95 -3.79
CA VAL A 212 2.64 -6.98 -2.75
C VAL A 212 1.68 -7.04 -1.56
N THR A 213 0.37 -7.15 -1.81
CA THR A 213 -0.64 -7.27 -0.75
C THR A 213 -0.42 -8.52 0.09
N LEU A 214 -0.23 -9.67 -0.55
CA LEU A 214 0.02 -10.94 0.11
C LEU A 214 1.33 -10.89 0.92
N LEU A 215 2.38 -10.28 0.39
CA LEU A 215 3.64 -10.08 1.10
C LEU A 215 3.43 -9.22 2.35
N ILE A 216 2.81 -8.05 2.22
CA ILE A 216 2.56 -7.15 3.36
C ILE A 216 1.68 -7.83 4.41
N PHE A 217 0.63 -8.53 3.97
CA PHE A 217 -0.24 -9.29 4.85
C PHE A 217 0.54 -10.37 5.59
N ALA A 218 1.34 -11.16 4.89
CA ALA A 218 2.13 -12.24 5.46
C ALA A 218 3.19 -11.73 6.44
N GLU A 219 3.88 -10.63 6.10
CA GLU A 219 4.85 -9.97 6.99
C GLU A 219 4.22 -9.49 8.29
N LYS A 220 2.98 -8.97 8.23
CA LYS A 220 2.27 -8.44 9.40
C LYS A 220 1.54 -9.50 10.23
N THR A 221 1.15 -10.63 9.64
CA THR A 221 0.27 -11.60 10.31
C THR A 221 0.94 -12.91 10.66
N LEU A 222 1.90 -13.38 9.86
CA LEU A 222 2.54 -14.68 10.09
C LEU A 222 3.65 -14.57 11.14
N PRO A 223 3.92 -15.63 11.93
CA PRO A 223 5.02 -15.64 12.90
C PRO A 223 6.39 -15.38 12.25
N SER A 224 6.60 -15.91 11.04
CA SER A 224 7.84 -15.79 10.25
C SER A 224 7.97 -14.48 9.45
N GLY A 225 7.17 -13.44 9.76
CA GLY A 225 7.14 -12.20 8.98
C GLY A 225 8.49 -11.53 8.71
N GLY A 226 9.44 -11.58 9.67
CA GLY A 226 10.81 -11.08 9.46
C GLY A 226 11.62 -11.90 8.44
N GLY A 227 11.40 -13.23 8.38
CA GLY A 227 11.99 -14.07 7.33
C GLY A 227 11.40 -13.78 5.95
N ILE A 228 10.08 -13.56 5.88
CA ILE A 228 9.38 -13.18 4.65
C ILE A 228 9.91 -11.84 4.13
N ALA A 229 10.08 -10.85 4.99
CA ALA A 229 10.69 -9.56 4.65
C ALA A 229 12.11 -9.71 4.09
N LYS A 230 12.93 -10.60 4.67
CA LYS A 230 14.29 -10.87 4.18
C LYS A 230 14.28 -11.53 2.79
N VAL A 231 13.46 -12.55 2.61
CA VAL A 231 13.33 -13.25 1.32
C VAL A 231 12.82 -12.30 0.25
N SER A 232 11.79 -11.50 0.55
CA SER A 232 11.24 -10.51 -0.39
C SER A 232 12.26 -9.42 -0.72
N GLY A 233 13.05 -8.98 0.27
CA GLY A 233 14.13 -8.02 0.07
C GLY A 233 15.23 -8.52 -0.85
N ILE A 234 15.71 -9.74 -0.63
CA ILE A 234 16.71 -10.38 -1.50
C ILE A 234 16.14 -10.57 -2.92
N ALA A 235 14.89 -11.02 -3.04
CA ALA A 235 14.24 -11.18 -4.34
C ALA A 235 14.17 -9.84 -5.12
N LEU A 236 13.79 -8.75 -4.44
CA LEU A 236 13.74 -7.42 -5.05
C LEU A 236 15.13 -6.89 -5.46
N LEU A 237 16.17 -7.14 -4.65
CA LEU A 237 17.55 -6.79 -4.99
C LEU A 237 18.02 -7.54 -6.25
N LEU A 238 17.80 -8.86 -6.28
CA LEU A 238 18.21 -9.69 -7.42
C LEU A 238 17.43 -9.32 -8.69
N TYR A 239 16.12 -9.11 -8.57
CA TYR A 239 15.29 -8.70 -9.69
C TYR A 239 15.65 -7.31 -10.20
N GLY A 240 15.87 -6.33 -9.31
CA GLY A 240 16.33 -4.99 -9.69
C GLY A 240 17.70 -5.01 -10.36
N ALA A 241 18.65 -5.81 -9.85
CA ALA A 241 19.96 -6.00 -10.48
C ALA A 241 19.85 -6.65 -11.86
N ALA A 242 18.98 -7.65 -12.02
CA ALA A 242 18.70 -8.26 -13.31
C ALA A 242 18.13 -7.24 -14.31
N VAL A 243 17.23 -6.35 -13.89
CA VAL A 243 16.67 -5.27 -14.72
C VAL A 243 17.74 -4.27 -15.17
N LEU A 244 18.75 -3.98 -14.34
CA LEU A 244 19.85 -3.09 -14.73
C LEU A 244 20.63 -3.63 -15.95
N VAL A 245 20.80 -4.95 -16.00
CA VAL A 245 21.50 -5.66 -17.09
C VAL A 245 20.56 -5.96 -18.26
N PHE A 246 19.33 -6.35 -17.96
CA PHE A 246 18.29 -6.76 -18.91
C PHE A 246 17.04 -5.88 -18.74
N PRO A 247 17.02 -4.66 -19.30
CA PRO A 247 15.90 -3.73 -19.17
C PRO A 247 14.55 -4.32 -19.59
N GLN A 248 14.55 -5.23 -20.56
CA GLN A 248 13.38 -5.95 -21.06
C GLN A 248 12.71 -6.89 -20.05
N ALA A 249 13.35 -7.16 -18.90
CA ALA A 249 12.73 -7.94 -17.84
C ALA A 249 11.58 -7.19 -17.14
N LEU A 250 11.54 -5.85 -17.23
CA LEU A 250 10.42 -5.08 -16.68
C LEU A 250 9.17 -5.20 -17.57
N PRO A 251 7.99 -5.51 -17.00
CA PRO A 251 6.73 -5.51 -17.75
C PRO A 251 6.42 -4.17 -18.45
N THR A 252 6.86 -3.06 -17.85
CA THR A 252 6.69 -1.70 -18.39
C THR A 252 7.61 -1.40 -19.57
N PHE A 253 8.69 -2.17 -19.78
CA PHE A 253 9.64 -1.93 -20.88
C PHE A 253 8.99 -2.12 -22.26
N GLN A 254 8.15 -3.15 -22.42
CA GLN A 254 7.44 -3.40 -23.69
C GLN A 254 6.50 -2.26 -24.07
N GLN A 255 6.05 -1.49 -23.08
CA GLN A 255 5.09 -0.41 -23.28
C GLN A 255 5.76 0.87 -23.77
N VAL A 256 6.91 1.23 -23.21
CA VAL A 256 7.68 2.39 -23.68
C VAL A 256 8.20 2.17 -25.10
N GLY A 257 8.58 0.94 -25.47
CA GLY A 257 9.01 0.62 -26.83
C GLY A 257 7.93 0.77 -27.90
N ALA A 258 6.65 0.57 -27.54
CA ALA A 258 5.52 0.79 -28.46
C ALA A 258 5.19 2.28 -28.63
N MET A 259 5.33 3.09 -27.58
CA MET A 259 5.09 4.53 -27.62
C MET A 259 6.09 5.28 -28.51
N THR A 260 7.31 4.74 -28.71
CA THR A 260 8.34 5.32 -29.59
C THR A 260 8.18 4.99 -31.07
N MET A 261 7.23 4.12 -31.46
CA MET A 261 7.01 3.72 -32.86
C MET A 261 5.81 4.41 -33.54
N ASN A 262 5.14 5.34 -32.83
CA ASN A 262 4.12 6.23 -33.37
C ASN A 262 4.64 7.68 -33.42
#